data_AF-A0A367WJ27-F1
#
_entry.id   AF-A0A367WJ27-F1
#
_cell.length_a   1.000
_cell.length_b   1.000
_cell.length_c   1.000
_cell.angle_alpha   90.00
_cell.angle_beta   90.00
_cell.angle_gamma   90.00
#
_symmetry.space_group_name_H-M   'P 1'
#
loop_
_entity.id
_entity.type
_entity.pdbx_description
1 polymer ?
#
loop_
_entity_poly.entity_id
_entity_poly.type
_entity_poly.pdbx_seq_one_letter_code
_entity_poly.pdbx_strand_id
1 'polypeptide(L)'
;MGSLAGIQTSAFAGAGHSGGDNDGVEIGAPGDISDVRRTIRITMEDNFYDKEKIVVRGGETVRFLIENKGEFVHEFNIGTAAMHADHQKEMMMMMEHGALEVDKINMDMMEMD
;
A
#
# COMPACT_ATOMS: atom_id res chain seq x y z
N MET A 1 -12.64 26.80 22.67
CA MET A 1 -12.79 25.72 21.67
C MET A 1 -11.58 25.80 20.74
N GLY A 2 -10.55 24.98 20.99
CA GLY A 2 -9.31 25.00 20.20
C GLY A 2 -9.41 24.01 19.06
N SER A 3 -9.31 24.48 17.82
CA SER A 3 -9.22 23.62 16.64
C SER A 3 -7.81 23.02 16.55
N LEU A 4 -7.72 21.70 16.69
CA LEU A 4 -6.57 20.92 16.26
C LEU A 4 -6.63 20.79 14.74
N ALA A 5 -5.85 21.61 14.04
CA ALA A 5 -5.58 21.41 12.62
C ALA A 5 -4.55 20.27 12.49
N GLY A 6 -5.03 19.06 12.21
CA GLY A 6 -4.17 17.93 11.86
C GLY A 6 -3.53 18.19 10.50
N ILE A 7 -2.20 18.15 10.44
CA ILE A 7 -1.45 18.19 9.19
C ILE A 7 -1.76 16.90 8.43
N GLN A 8 -2.51 17.00 7.34
CA GLN A 8 -2.75 15.90 6.41
C GLN A 8 -1.53 15.81 5.50
N THR A 9 -0.66 14.83 5.71
CA THR A 9 0.36 14.46 4.73
C THR A 9 -0.34 13.89 3.50
N SER A 10 0.07 14.34 2.30
CA SER A 10 -0.46 13.81 1.05
C SER A 10 0.02 12.36 0.88
N ALA A 11 -0.91 11.42 0.75
CA ALA A 11 -0.58 10.06 0.34
C ALA A 11 -0.54 10.00 -1.19
N PHE A 12 0.64 9.77 -1.76
CA PHE A 12 0.77 9.42 -3.18
C PHE A 12 0.42 7.94 -3.34
N ALA A 13 -0.69 7.64 -3.99
CA ALA A 13 -0.96 6.30 -4.51
C ALA A 13 -0.22 6.17 -5.84
N GLY A 14 1.07 5.83 -5.79
CA GLY A 14 1.82 5.43 -6.97
C GLY A 14 1.33 4.08 -7.49
N ALA A 15 1.40 3.86 -8.81
CA ALA A 15 1.45 2.50 -9.33
C ALA A 15 2.62 1.78 -8.64
N GLY A 16 2.43 0.53 -8.25
CA GLY A 16 3.42 -0.24 -7.47
C GLY A 16 4.81 -0.27 -8.12
N HIS A 17 5.81 -0.74 -7.37
CA HIS A 17 7.23 -0.72 -7.75
C HIS A 17 7.62 -1.56 -8.98
N SER A 18 6.67 -2.17 -9.69
CA SER A 18 6.94 -2.88 -10.92
C SER A 18 6.58 -2.02 -12.12
N GLY A 19 7.57 -1.75 -12.97
CA GLY A 19 7.39 -1.29 -14.35
C GLY A 19 6.72 -2.34 -15.25
N GLY A 20 5.76 -3.09 -14.71
CA GLY A 20 4.88 -3.96 -15.47
C GLY A 20 3.77 -3.09 -16.06
N ASP A 21 3.74 -3.00 -17.38
CA ASP A 21 2.56 -2.56 -18.11
C ASP A 21 1.33 -3.21 -17.46
N ASN A 22 0.37 -2.39 -17.02
CA ASN A 22 -0.92 -2.88 -16.60
C ASN A 22 -1.52 -3.56 -17.84
N ASP A 23 -1.37 -4.88 -17.98
CA ASP A 23 -1.84 -5.73 -19.08
C ASP A 23 -3.39 -5.73 -19.15
N GLY A 24 -4.01 -4.55 -19.27
CA GLY A 24 -5.45 -4.35 -19.28
C GLY A 24 -6.19 -4.60 -17.96
N VAL A 25 -5.48 -4.79 -16.84
CA VAL A 25 -6.14 -5.06 -15.55
C VAL A 25 -6.58 -3.75 -14.88
N GLU A 26 -7.86 -3.41 -14.98
CA GLU A 26 -8.47 -2.27 -14.28
C GLU A 26 -8.70 -2.58 -12.78
N ILE A 27 -7.69 -2.34 -11.94
CA ILE A 27 -7.81 -2.44 -10.46
C ILE A 27 -8.37 -1.17 -9.79
N GLY A 28 -8.57 -0.10 -10.57
CA GLY A 28 -9.07 1.20 -10.11
C GLY A 28 -8.13 2.35 -10.48
N ALA A 29 -8.37 3.52 -9.89
CA ALA A 29 -7.55 4.71 -10.06
C ALA A 29 -7.56 5.54 -8.76
N PRO A 30 -6.57 6.42 -8.55
CA PRO A 30 -6.61 7.40 -7.46
C PRO A 30 -7.91 8.21 -7.49
N GLY A 31 -8.61 8.28 -6.37
CA GLY A 31 -9.88 9.00 -6.25
C GLY A 31 -9.72 10.41 -5.68
N ASP A 32 -10.73 11.26 -5.89
CA ASP A 32 -10.80 12.60 -5.28
C ASP A 32 -11.25 12.51 -3.81
N ILE A 33 -10.61 13.27 -2.92
CA ILE A 33 -10.96 13.30 -1.50
C ILE A 33 -12.40 13.77 -1.27
N SER A 34 -12.92 14.65 -2.14
CA SER A 34 -14.30 15.15 -2.09
C SER A 34 -15.34 14.08 -2.45
N ASP A 35 -14.94 13.02 -3.16
CA ASP A 35 -15.80 11.91 -3.55
C ASP A 35 -15.78 10.74 -2.55
N VAL A 36 -14.96 10.81 -1.49
CA VAL A 36 -14.84 9.73 -0.50
C VAL A 36 -16.17 9.45 0.17
N ARG A 37 -16.68 8.22 -0.02
CA ARG A 37 -17.96 7.78 0.56
C ARG A 37 -17.81 7.06 1.89
N ARG A 38 -16.64 6.47 2.15
CA ARG A 38 -16.29 5.90 3.46
C ARG A 38 -14.79 5.77 3.63
N THR A 39 -14.39 5.67 4.90
CA THR A 39 -13.02 5.33 5.29
C THR A 39 -12.99 3.91 5.83
N ILE A 40 -12.06 3.10 5.33
CA ILE A 40 -11.78 1.77 5.87
C ILE A 40 -10.44 1.87 6.61
N ARG A 41 -10.50 1.70 7.93
CA ARG A 41 -9.29 1.57 8.75
C ARG A 41 -8.81 0.13 8.69
N ILE A 42 -7.53 -0.04 8.44
CA ILE A 42 -6.85 -1.32 8.38
C ILE A 42 -5.68 -1.24 9.35
N THR A 43 -5.65 -2.17 10.30
CA THR A 43 -4.55 -2.36 11.24
C THR A 43 -3.74 -3.56 10.78
N MET A 44 -2.43 -3.37 10.69
CA MET A 44 -1.46 -4.42 10.39
C MET A 44 -0.68 -4.72 11.68
N GLU A 45 -0.59 -6.00 12.02
CA GLU A 45 0.38 -6.54 12.97
C GLU A 45 1.34 -7.45 12.18
N ASP A 46 2.45 -7.89 12.77
CA ASP A 46 3.58 -8.51 12.06
C ASP A 46 3.23 -9.66 11.10
N ASN A 47 2.12 -10.36 11.33
CA ASN A 47 1.69 -11.49 10.52
C ASN A 47 0.21 -11.48 10.12
N PHE A 48 -0.54 -10.39 10.32
CA PHE A 48 -1.93 -10.31 9.87
C PHE A 48 -2.45 -8.89 9.66
N TYR A 49 -3.50 -8.80 8.82
CA TYR A 49 -4.38 -7.63 8.72
C TYR A 49 -5.65 -7.89 9.53
N ASP A 50 -6.17 -6.89 10.25
CA ASP A 50 -7.46 -6.98 10.95
C ASP A 50 -8.68 -7.08 10.01
N LYS A 51 -8.44 -7.02 8.69
CA LYS A 51 -9.41 -7.12 7.60
C LYS A 51 -8.98 -8.18 6.60
N GLU A 52 -9.61 -9.35 6.65
CA GLU A 52 -9.37 -10.44 5.69
C GLU A 52 -10.10 -10.25 4.35
N LYS A 53 -11.21 -9.50 4.35
CA LYS A 53 -12.02 -9.25 3.15
C LYS A 53 -12.59 -7.85 3.15
N ILE A 54 -12.38 -7.15 2.04
CA ILE A 54 -12.96 -5.85 1.76
C ILE A 54 -13.80 -5.97 0.50
N VAL A 55 -15.06 -5.54 0.56
CA VAL A 55 -15.96 -5.51 -0.59
C VAL A 55 -16.28 -4.06 -0.92
N VAL A 56 -15.96 -3.67 -2.14
CA VAL A 56 -16.20 -2.32 -2.70
C VAL A 56 -17.17 -2.40 -3.86
N ARG A 57 -17.85 -1.30 -4.15
CA ARG A 57 -18.71 -1.16 -5.35
C ARG A 57 -17.91 -0.52 -6.48
N GLY A 58 -18.22 -0.89 -7.73
CA GLY A 58 -17.67 -0.19 -8.89
C GLY A 58 -18.02 1.31 -8.86
N GLY A 59 -17.04 2.16 -9.13
CA GLY A 59 -17.17 3.63 -9.06
C GLY A 59 -17.21 4.21 -7.64
N GLU A 60 -16.90 3.42 -6.61
CA GLU A 60 -16.78 3.90 -5.24
C GLU A 60 -15.40 4.48 -4.95
N THR A 61 -15.33 5.73 -4.49
CA THR A 61 -14.10 6.28 -3.90
C THR A 61 -14.04 5.94 -2.41
N VAL A 62 -13.05 5.10 -2.06
CA VAL A 62 -12.79 4.65 -0.68
C VAL A 62 -11.47 5.25 -0.20
N ARG A 63 -11.47 5.82 1.01
CA ARG A 63 -10.23 6.19 1.69
C ARG A 63 -9.77 5.02 2.55
N PHE A 64 -8.58 4.50 2.29
CA PHE A 64 -7.92 3.54 3.19
C PHE A 64 -7.09 4.31 4.20
N LEU A 65 -7.25 3.98 5.49
CA LEU A 65 -6.40 4.48 6.55
C LEU A 65 -5.64 3.29 7.12
N ILE A 66 -4.36 3.22 6.79
CA ILE A 66 -3.48 2.12 7.14
C ILE A 66 -2.71 2.47 8.41
N GLU A 67 -2.69 1.57 9.38
CA GLU A 67 -1.97 1.70 10.64
C GLU A 67 -1.10 0.45 10.84
N ASN A 68 0.22 0.64 10.87
CA ASN A 68 1.15 -0.41 11.28
C ASN A 68 1.28 -0.38 12.81
N LYS A 69 0.93 -1.48 13.47
CA LYS A 69 1.11 -1.70 14.92
C LYS A 69 2.16 -2.76 15.25
N GLY A 70 2.66 -3.47 14.24
CA GLY A 70 3.76 -4.40 14.38
C GLY A 70 5.12 -3.71 14.49
N GLU A 71 6.16 -4.54 14.60
CA GLU A 71 7.57 -4.14 14.60
C GLU A 71 8.16 -4.13 13.18
N PHE A 72 7.54 -4.82 12.23
CA PHE A 72 8.10 -5.02 10.89
C PHE A 72 7.68 -3.94 9.89
N VAL A 73 8.48 -3.77 8.83
CA VAL A 73 8.05 -3.01 7.65
C VAL A 73 6.91 -3.75 6.99
N HIS A 74 5.80 -3.05 6.79
CA HIS A 74 4.64 -3.56 6.10
C HIS A 74 4.30 -2.72 4.88
N GLU A 75 3.74 -3.42 3.91
CA GLU A 75 3.17 -2.84 2.71
C GLU A 75 1.68 -3.16 2.64
N PHE A 76 0.92 -2.24 2.06
CA PHE A 76 -0.47 -2.45 1.69
C PHE A 76 -0.61 -2.18 0.19
N ASN A 77 -0.86 -3.23 -0.58
CA ASN A 77 -1.04 -3.17 -2.03
C ASN A 77 -2.43 -3.66 -2.44
N ILE A 78 -2.89 -3.16 -3.60
CA ILE A 78 -4.15 -3.57 -4.23
C ILE A 78 -3.76 -4.12 -5.60
N GLY A 79 -3.98 -5.41 -5.80
CA GLY A 79 -3.61 -6.09 -7.03
C GLY A 79 -4.33 -7.41 -7.20
N THR A 80 -4.10 -8.04 -8.35
CA THR A 80 -4.55 -9.42 -8.58
C THR A 80 -3.61 -10.41 -7.89
N ALA A 81 -4.05 -11.66 -7.75
CA ALA A 81 -3.20 -12.72 -7.20
C ALA A 81 -1.90 -12.91 -8.01
N ALA A 82 -1.93 -12.71 -9.33
CA ALA A 82 -0.74 -12.78 -10.18
C ALA A 82 0.22 -11.62 -9.89
N MET A 83 -0.30 -10.39 -9.81
CA MET A 83 0.51 -9.21 -9.46
C MET A 83 1.18 -9.36 -8.09
N HIS A 84 0.46 -9.89 -7.09
CA HIS A 84 1.04 -10.14 -5.78
C HIS A 84 2.13 -11.22 -5.81
N ALA A 85 1.98 -12.26 -6.62
CA ALA A 85 2.99 -13.31 -6.76
C ALA A 85 4.27 -12.80 -7.43
N ASP A 86 4.16 -11.87 -8.38
CA ASP A 86 5.32 -11.24 -8.99
C ASP A 86 5.98 -10.23 -8.05
N HIS A 87 5.18 -9.40 -7.38
CA HIS A 87 5.65 -8.49 -6.35
C HIS A 87 6.40 -9.20 -5.22
N GLN A 88 5.96 -10.39 -4.80
CA GLN A 88 6.69 -11.22 -3.83
C GLN A 88 8.11 -11.55 -4.28
N LYS A 89 8.34 -11.77 -5.59
CA LYS A 89 9.70 -12.02 -6.11
C LYS A 89 10.55 -10.77 -6.01
N GLU A 90 9.99 -9.60 -6.32
CA GLU A 90 10.68 -8.31 -6.21
C GLU A 90 11.08 -8.03 -4.75
N MET A 91 10.17 -8.26 -3.80
CA MET A 91 10.46 -8.13 -2.37
C MET A 91 11.57 -9.08 -1.92
N MET A 92 11.57 -10.34 -2.38
CA MET A 92 12.65 -11.29 -2.10
C MET A 92 14.00 -10.80 -2.66
N MET A 93 14.01 -10.27 -3.89
CA MET A 93 15.22 -9.70 -4.49
C MET A 93 15.74 -8.50 -3.67
N MET A 94 14.85 -7.61 -3.22
CA MET A 94 15.23 -6.49 -2.35
C MET A 94 15.80 -6.96 -1.01
N MET A 95 15.26 -8.03 -0.42
CA MET A 95 15.82 -8.62 0.80
C MET A 95 17.20 -9.23 0.56
N GLU A 96 17.37 -9.99 -0.53
CA GLU A 96 18.65 -10.61 -0.90
C GLU A 96 19.75 -9.57 -1.14
N HIS A 97 19.40 -8.41 -1.69
CA HIS A 97 20.34 -7.32 -1.97
C HIS A 97 20.46 -6.32 -0.81
N GLY A 98 19.76 -6.57 0.30
CA GLY A 98 19.83 -5.73 1.50
C GLY A 98 19.08 -4.39 1.37
N ALA A 99 18.33 -4.15 0.30
CA ALA A 99 17.49 -2.96 0.19
C ALA A 99 16.31 -2.99 1.17
N LEU A 100 15.81 -4.18 1.49
CA LEU A 100 14.75 -4.40 2.46
C LEU A 100 15.23 -5.29 3.61
N GLU A 101 15.15 -4.77 4.83
CA GLU A 101 15.32 -5.55 6.06
C GLU A 101 13.97 -5.72 6.76
N VAL A 102 13.94 -6.51 7.83
CA VAL A 102 12.70 -6.87 8.53
C VAL A 102 11.97 -5.65 9.09
N ASP A 103 12.71 -4.67 9.62
CA ASP A 103 12.20 -3.51 10.34
C ASP A 103 12.60 -2.16 9.70
N LYS A 104 13.31 -2.18 8.57
CA LYS A 104 13.73 -0.97 7.86
C LYS A 104 13.90 -1.18 6.37
N ILE A 105 13.85 -0.07 5.63
CA ILE A 105 14.18 -0.04 4.21
C ILE A 105 15.40 0.84 3.99
N ASN A 106 16.42 0.30 3.34
CA ASN A 106 17.66 0.99 3.04
C ASN A 106 17.48 1.73 1.70
N MET A 107 17.01 2.99 1.76
CA MET A 107 16.66 3.79 0.57
C MET A 107 17.83 3.94 -0.43
N ASP A 108 19.06 4.04 0.06
CA ASP A 108 20.27 4.14 -0.78
C ASP A 108 20.52 2.89 -1.63
N MET A 109 19.86 1.77 -1.31
CA MET A 109 19.96 0.50 -2.02
C MET A 109 18.70 0.20 -2.86
N MET A 110 17.68 1.07 -2.84
CA MET A 110 16.50 0.95 -3.70
C MET A 110 16.76 1.35 -5.14
N GLU A 111 17.74 2.23 -5.38
CA GLU A 111 18.19 2.57 -6.73
C GLU A 111 19.01 1.40 -7.30
N MET A 112 18.29 0.42 -7.86
CA MET A 112 18.89 -0.62 -8.67
C MET A 112 19.13 -0.06 -10.08
N ASP A 113 20.40 0.14 -10.45
CA ASP A 113 20.83 0.33 -11.84
C ASP A 113 20.57 -0.92 -12.70
#